data_AF-A0A4S4N1W5-F1
#
_entry.id   AF-A0A4S4N1W5-F1
#
_cell.length_a   1.000
_cell.length_b   1.000
_cell.length_c   1.000
_cell.angle_alpha   90.00
_cell.angle_beta   90.00
_cell.angle_gamma   90.00
#
_symmetry.space_group_name_H-M   'P 1'
#
loop_
_entity.id
_entity.type
_entity.pdbx_description
1 polymer ?
#
loop_
_entity_poly.entity_id
_entity_poly.type
_entity_poly.pdbx_seq_one_letter_code
_entity_poly.pdbx_strand_id
1 'polypeptide(L)'
;MTGYQLGIAATIAPDPLFGLYTTNASTPLEQHLGLRQEYKFGLYNHCAYVNGSAGLCSNSSAGNRFQPFDAIVGDMLPNFTSISTVLLSGSTFTDSDYLGNFSNGAYYLLLIGSICAALALLTGIMKHTFGFLTSTILAAIGSIMLLIGCAIWTVLIKKTQSVNNLTVGPAAAPVPLGIDVTIGNALYLGWGAFATLTASLIPYMIISCTYRG
;
A
#
# COMPACT_ATOMS: atom_id res chain seq x y z
N MET A 1 -9.47 24.99 -2.83
CA MET A 1 -8.01 24.81 -2.91
C MET A 1 -7.67 23.58 -2.11
N THR A 2 -7.07 22.57 -2.73
CA THR A 2 -6.60 21.37 -2.03
C THR A 2 -5.39 21.72 -1.17
N GLY A 3 -5.16 20.98 -0.07
CA GLY A 3 -4.10 21.29 0.89
C GLY A 3 -2.71 21.42 0.24
N TYR A 4 -2.42 20.56 -0.73
CA TYR A 4 -1.17 20.58 -1.47
C TYR A 4 -0.96 21.79 -2.38
N GLN A 5 -2.03 22.35 -2.95
CA GLN A 5 -1.92 23.60 -3.70
C GLN A 5 -1.53 24.78 -2.78
N LEU A 6 -2.03 24.79 -1.54
CA LEU A 6 -1.70 25.81 -0.55
C LEU A 6 -0.26 25.67 -0.05
N GLY A 7 0.21 24.44 0.18
CA GLY A 7 1.59 24.15 0.57
C GLY A 7 2.60 24.62 -0.48
N ILE A 8 2.33 24.38 -1.76
CA ILE A 8 3.17 24.87 -2.85
C ILE A 8 3.07 26.40 -3.01
N ALA A 9 1.87 26.98 -2.90
CA ALA A 9 1.71 28.44 -2.99
C ALA A 9 2.50 29.18 -1.91
N ALA A 10 2.63 28.58 -0.71
CA ALA A 10 3.41 29.14 0.39
C ALA A 10 4.94 29.12 0.14
N THR A 11 5.43 28.28 -0.78
CA THR A 11 6.86 28.19 -1.11
C THR A 11 7.26 28.94 -2.38
N ILE A 12 6.33 29.20 -3.31
CA ILE A 12 6.61 29.83 -4.62
C ILE A 12 5.83 31.15 -4.85
N ALA A 13 5.46 31.90 -3.80
CA ALA A 13 4.68 33.14 -4.00
C ALA A 13 5.31 34.08 -5.08
N PRO A 14 4.56 34.65 -6.05
CA PRO A 14 3.12 34.57 -6.35
C PRO A 14 2.83 34.18 -7.82
N ASP A 15 3.32 33.04 -8.30
CA ASP A 15 2.91 32.55 -9.63
C ASP A 15 1.61 31.73 -9.54
N PRO A 16 0.63 31.94 -10.44
CA PRO A 16 -0.62 31.23 -10.34
C PRO A 16 -0.44 29.75 -10.68
N LEU A 17 -0.82 28.88 -9.74
CA LEU A 17 -0.83 27.41 -9.87
C LEU A 17 -1.95 26.94 -10.82
N PHE A 18 -1.89 27.34 -12.08
CA PHE A 18 -2.78 26.85 -13.13
C PHE A 18 -2.31 25.48 -13.63
N GLY A 19 -3.24 24.53 -13.71
CA GLY A 19 -2.98 23.21 -14.31
C GLY A 19 -2.31 22.18 -13.40
N LEU A 20 -2.14 22.46 -12.10
CA LEU A 20 -1.58 21.48 -11.16
C LEU A 20 -2.45 20.21 -11.07
N TYR A 21 -3.77 20.38 -11.07
CA TYR A 21 -4.73 19.28 -11.04
C TYR A 21 -5.40 19.12 -12.39
N THR A 22 -5.64 17.87 -12.78
CA THR A 22 -6.50 17.56 -13.93
C THR A 22 -7.97 17.55 -13.52
N THR A 23 -8.83 18.02 -14.41
CA THR A 23 -10.30 17.91 -14.28
C THR A 23 -10.87 16.77 -15.12
N ASN A 24 -10.05 16.14 -15.97
CA ASN A 24 -10.48 15.08 -16.86
C ASN A 24 -10.03 13.72 -16.32
N ALA A 25 -11.00 12.90 -15.91
CA ALA A 25 -10.75 11.57 -15.35
C ALA A 25 -10.27 10.53 -16.38
N SER A 26 -10.39 10.82 -17.68
CA SER A 26 -10.03 9.89 -18.76
C SER A 26 -8.60 10.07 -19.28
N THR A 27 -7.80 10.97 -18.68
CA THR A 27 -6.41 11.14 -19.08
C THR A 27 -5.58 9.91 -18.71
N PRO A 28 -4.62 9.51 -19.55
CA PRO A 28 -3.66 8.46 -19.17
C PRO A 28 -2.83 8.89 -17.95
N LEU A 29 -2.52 7.94 -17.07
CA LEU A 29 -1.63 8.15 -15.92
C LEU A 29 -0.17 8.26 -16.39
N GLU A 30 0.65 8.94 -15.59
CA GLU A 30 2.09 9.10 -15.73
C GLU A 30 2.53 9.85 -17.01
N GLN A 31 1.65 10.70 -17.55
CA GLN A 31 1.91 11.50 -18.77
C GLN A 31 2.05 13.01 -18.51
N HIS A 32 2.28 13.43 -17.27
CA HIS A 32 2.46 14.83 -16.87
C HIS A 32 1.25 15.73 -17.22
N LEU A 33 0.05 15.14 -17.27
CA LEU A 33 -1.21 15.80 -17.68
C LEU A 33 -2.02 16.39 -16.51
N GLY A 34 -1.42 16.46 -15.32
CA GLY A 34 -2.02 17.04 -14.12
C GLY A 34 -2.32 15.99 -13.04
N LEU A 35 -2.14 16.41 -11.80
CA LEU A 35 -2.31 15.60 -10.60
C LEU A 35 -3.78 15.26 -10.35
N ARG A 36 -4.02 14.13 -9.69
CA ARG A 36 -5.34 13.73 -9.21
C ARG A 36 -5.46 13.88 -7.70
N GLN A 37 -6.69 13.99 -7.21
CA GLN A 37 -6.99 14.32 -5.83
C GLN A 37 -6.75 13.12 -4.90
N GLU A 38 -6.93 11.90 -5.39
CA GLU A 38 -6.81 10.68 -4.60
C GLU A 38 -6.05 9.59 -5.36
N TYR A 39 -5.02 9.03 -4.73
CA TYR A 39 -4.26 7.88 -5.24
C TYR A 39 -4.47 6.68 -4.33
N LYS A 40 -4.91 5.56 -4.91
CA LYS A 40 -5.11 4.27 -4.24
C LYS A 40 -4.09 3.28 -4.77
N PHE A 41 -3.21 2.81 -3.90
CA PHE A 41 -2.21 1.80 -4.24
C PHE A 41 -2.68 0.43 -3.74
N GLY A 42 -2.76 -0.52 -4.66
CA GLY A 42 -3.03 -1.92 -4.37
C GLY A 42 -1.78 -2.79 -4.55
N LEU A 43 -1.95 -4.09 -4.30
CA LEU A 43 -0.87 -5.07 -4.47
C LEU A 43 -0.53 -5.35 -5.94
N TYR A 44 -1.47 -5.13 -6.85
CA TYR A 44 -1.37 -5.48 -8.27
C TYR A 44 -1.29 -4.27 -9.21
N ASN A 45 -1.92 -3.16 -8.80
CA ASN A 45 -2.00 -1.94 -9.59
C ASN A 45 -2.15 -0.74 -8.65
N HIS A 46 -2.05 0.45 -9.22
CA HIS A 46 -2.44 1.67 -8.55
C HIS A 46 -3.49 2.40 -9.39
N CYS A 47 -4.35 3.16 -8.74
CA CYS A 47 -5.44 3.88 -9.37
C CYS A 47 -5.48 5.31 -8.85
N ALA A 48 -5.75 6.25 -9.73
CA ALA A 48 -5.80 7.67 -9.40
C ALA A 48 -7.16 8.26 -9.78
N TYR A 49 -7.78 9.03 -8.88
CA TYR A 49 -9.17 9.50 -8.97
C TYR A 49 -9.27 11.02 -8.82
N VAL A 50 -10.16 11.63 -9.62
CA VAL A 50 -10.38 13.09 -9.60
C VAL A 50 -11.42 13.51 -8.56
N ASN A 51 -12.51 12.74 -8.46
CA ASN A 51 -13.64 13.00 -7.54
C ASN A 51 -14.01 11.74 -6.72
N GLY A 52 -13.03 10.88 -6.44
CA GLY A 52 -13.20 9.63 -5.68
C GLY A 52 -13.88 8.48 -6.43
N SER A 53 -14.67 8.77 -7.48
CA SER A 53 -15.36 7.77 -8.32
C SER A 53 -14.84 7.69 -9.75
N ALA A 54 -14.46 8.83 -10.34
CA ALA A 54 -13.95 8.91 -11.70
C ALA A 54 -12.42 8.89 -11.70
N GLY A 55 -11.83 7.84 -12.28
CA GLY A 55 -10.39 7.64 -12.34
C GLY A 55 -9.97 6.56 -13.32
N LEU A 56 -8.67 6.36 -13.44
CA LEU A 56 -8.03 5.32 -14.24
C LEU A 56 -7.01 4.58 -13.37
N CYS A 57 -6.79 3.32 -13.71
CA CYS A 57 -5.81 2.46 -13.06
C CYS A 57 -4.65 2.17 -13.99
N SER A 58 -3.47 1.96 -13.41
CA SER A 58 -2.30 1.44 -14.11
C SER A 58 -2.53 0.01 -14.58
N ASN A 59 -1.64 -0.48 -15.43
CA ASN A 59 -1.59 -1.90 -15.78
C ASN A 59 -1.44 -2.76 -14.52
N SER A 60 -2.18 -3.88 -14.49
CA SER A 60 -2.10 -4.87 -13.42
C SER A 60 -0.87 -5.75 -13.61
N SER A 61 0.01 -5.79 -12.62
CA SER A 61 1.21 -6.61 -12.61
C SER A 61 1.34 -7.37 -11.28
N ALA A 62 1.86 -8.59 -11.34
CA ALA A 62 2.18 -9.35 -10.14
C ALA A 62 3.40 -8.73 -9.44
N GLY A 63 3.31 -8.52 -8.12
CA GLY A 63 4.39 -7.89 -7.37
C GLY A 63 4.62 -6.44 -7.77
N ASN A 64 3.54 -5.70 -8.05
CA ASN A 64 3.63 -4.27 -8.36
C ASN A 64 4.38 -3.54 -7.24
N ARG A 65 5.37 -2.73 -7.64
CA ARG A 65 6.21 -2.00 -6.68
C ARG A 65 5.40 -0.84 -6.12
N PHE A 66 5.41 -0.71 -4.80
CA PHE A 66 4.80 0.44 -4.14
C PHE A 66 5.70 1.66 -4.31
N GLN A 67 5.41 2.51 -5.30
CA GLN A 67 6.22 3.69 -5.62
C GLN A 67 5.31 4.92 -5.72
N PRO A 68 4.82 5.43 -4.58
CA PRO A 68 3.83 6.50 -4.57
C PRO A 68 4.38 7.83 -5.09
N PHE A 69 5.65 8.12 -4.82
CA PHE A 69 6.29 9.34 -5.29
C PHE A 69 6.41 9.37 -6.82
N ASP A 70 6.92 8.29 -7.42
CA ASP A 70 7.11 8.22 -8.87
C ASP A 70 5.77 8.31 -9.62
N ALA A 71 4.73 7.63 -9.13
CA ALA A 71 3.39 7.71 -9.71
C ALA A 71 2.78 9.12 -9.66
N ILE A 72 2.99 9.85 -8.55
CA ILE A 72 2.49 11.22 -8.38
C ILE A 72 3.29 12.21 -9.24
N VAL A 73 4.61 12.07 -9.25
CA VAL A 73 5.52 12.91 -10.05
C VAL A 73 5.29 12.69 -11.54
N GLY A 74 5.03 11.46 -11.98
CA GLY A 74 4.72 11.14 -13.36
C GLY A 74 3.43 11.79 -13.86
N ASP A 75 2.45 12.04 -12.99
CA ASP A 75 1.20 12.76 -13.36
C ASP A 75 1.37 14.29 -13.34
N MET A 76 2.35 14.79 -12.60
CA MET A 76 2.57 16.21 -12.37
C MET A 76 3.28 16.89 -13.56
N LEU A 77 2.97 18.16 -13.83
CA LEU A 77 3.67 18.92 -14.88
C LEU A 77 5.16 19.11 -14.50
N PRO A 78 6.09 19.12 -15.48
CA PRO A 78 7.54 19.14 -15.22
C PRO A 78 8.04 20.33 -14.37
N ASN A 79 7.32 21.45 -14.38
CA ASN A 79 7.67 22.62 -13.57
C ASN A 79 7.44 22.37 -12.07
N PHE A 80 6.42 21.59 -11.72
CA PHE A 80 6.09 21.29 -10.32
C PHE A 80 6.83 20.05 -9.80
N THR A 81 7.26 19.15 -10.68
CA THR A 81 8.02 17.96 -10.28
C THR A 81 9.33 18.34 -9.61
N SER A 82 10.07 19.29 -10.19
CA SER A 82 11.35 19.80 -9.67
C SER A 82 11.23 20.46 -8.30
N ILE A 83 10.08 21.08 -8.01
CA ILE A 83 9.83 21.74 -6.73
C ILE A 83 9.46 20.71 -5.67
N SER A 84 8.66 19.73 -6.07
CA SER A 84 8.21 18.64 -5.21
C SER A 84 9.35 17.71 -4.81
N THR A 85 10.27 17.40 -5.72
CA THR A 85 11.48 16.62 -5.41
C THR A 85 12.33 17.29 -4.34
N VAL A 86 12.51 18.62 -4.41
CA VAL A 86 13.26 19.38 -3.41
C VAL A 86 12.50 19.44 -2.08
N LEU A 87 11.18 19.72 -2.09
CA LEU A 87 10.39 19.81 -0.87
C LEU A 87 10.31 18.49 -0.09
N LEU A 88 10.29 17.36 -0.82
CA LEU A 88 10.19 16.02 -0.22
C LEU A 88 11.56 15.35 -0.05
N SER A 89 12.66 15.99 -0.46
CA SER A 89 14.01 15.45 -0.32
C SER A 89 14.38 15.25 1.15
N GLY A 90 14.48 13.99 1.58
CA GLY A 90 14.71 13.60 2.97
C GLY A 90 13.55 12.85 3.63
N SER A 91 12.41 12.73 2.96
CA SER A 91 11.34 11.83 3.40
C SER A 91 11.54 10.41 2.85
N THR A 92 11.13 9.38 3.60
CA THR A 92 11.12 7.99 3.10
C THR A 92 10.12 7.76 1.97
N PHE A 93 9.32 8.77 1.63
CA PHE A 93 8.36 8.74 0.54
C PHE A 93 9.04 8.80 -0.83
N THR A 94 10.19 9.44 -0.94
CA THR A 94 10.95 9.56 -2.20
C THR A 94 11.85 8.36 -2.48
N ASP A 95 12.00 7.44 -1.52
CA ASP A 95 12.85 6.25 -1.67
C ASP A 95 12.07 5.11 -2.34
N SER A 96 11.99 5.18 -3.67
CA SER A 96 11.23 4.24 -4.48
C SER A 96 11.86 2.85 -4.58
N ASP A 97 13.18 2.74 -4.39
CA ASP A 97 13.89 1.46 -4.33
C ASP A 97 13.60 0.73 -3.02
N TYR A 98 13.68 1.43 -1.88
CA TYR A 98 13.34 0.85 -0.57
C TYR A 98 11.87 0.40 -0.55
N LEU A 99 10.93 1.31 -0.82
CA LEU A 99 9.50 0.96 -0.81
C LEU A 99 9.17 -0.13 -1.84
N GLY A 100 9.73 -0.04 -3.05
CA GLY A 100 9.48 -0.98 -4.15
C GLY A 100 9.97 -2.39 -3.84
N ASN A 101 11.18 -2.54 -3.31
CA ASN A 101 11.75 -3.86 -3.02
C ASN A 101 11.04 -4.55 -1.83
N PHE A 102 10.77 -3.81 -0.75
CA PHE A 102 10.09 -4.36 0.43
C PHE A 102 8.61 -4.69 0.14
N SER A 103 7.91 -3.88 -0.65
CA SER A 103 6.52 -4.16 -1.03
C SER A 103 6.39 -5.39 -1.94
N ASN A 104 7.33 -5.57 -2.87
CA ASN A 104 7.40 -6.74 -3.72
C ASN A 104 7.68 -8.02 -2.93
N GLY A 105 8.62 -7.98 -1.98
CA GLY A 105 8.87 -9.10 -1.05
C GLY A 105 7.64 -9.44 -0.20
N ALA A 106 6.97 -8.42 0.35
CA ALA A 106 5.75 -8.60 1.12
C ALA A 106 4.61 -9.22 0.30
N TYR A 107 4.49 -8.85 -0.99
CA TYR A 107 3.53 -9.46 -1.91
C TYR A 107 3.73 -10.97 -2.03
N TYR A 108 4.96 -11.43 -2.27
CA TYR A 108 5.23 -12.86 -2.39
C TYR A 108 4.98 -13.63 -1.09
N LEU A 109 5.31 -13.03 0.06
CA LEU A 109 5.02 -13.62 1.37
C LEU A 109 3.52 -13.78 1.62
N LEU A 110 2.72 -12.78 1.26
CA LEU A 110 1.26 -12.85 1.36
C LEU A 110 0.69 -13.91 0.42
N LEU A 111 1.19 -13.99 -0.81
CA LEU A 111 0.78 -14.97 -1.80
C LEU A 111 1.09 -16.39 -1.33
N ILE A 112 2.33 -16.67 -0.90
CA ILE A 112 2.72 -17.98 -0.38
C ILE A 112 1.89 -18.33 0.87
N GLY A 113 1.70 -17.38 1.78
CA GLY A 113 0.86 -17.57 2.97
C GLY A 113 -0.59 -17.95 2.62
N SER A 114 -1.18 -17.31 1.62
CA SER A 114 -2.53 -17.62 1.14
C SER A 114 -2.63 -19.00 0.46
N ILE A 115 -1.61 -19.41 -0.29
CA ILE A 115 -1.53 -20.74 -0.89
C ILE A 115 -1.42 -21.81 0.21
N CYS A 116 -0.57 -21.59 1.20
CA CYS A 116 -0.45 -22.48 2.36
C CYS A 116 -1.77 -22.58 3.14
N ALA A 117 -2.50 -21.48 3.31
CA ALA A 117 -3.82 -21.48 3.95
C ALA A 117 -4.85 -22.29 3.14
N ALA A 118 -4.89 -22.15 1.81
CA ALA A 118 -5.76 -22.93 0.95
C ALA A 118 -5.42 -24.43 0.98
N LEU A 119 -4.14 -24.77 0.93
CA LEU A 119 -3.67 -26.14 1.05
C LEU A 119 -3.97 -26.74 2.42
N ALA A 120 -3.84 -25.97 3.51
CA ALA A 120 -4.21 -26.41 4.85
C ALA A 120 -5.70 -26.73 4.97
N LEU A 121 -6.56 -25.96 4.30
CA LEU A 121 -7.99 -26.26 4.22
C LEU A 121 -8.24 -27.56 3.46
N LEU A 122 -7.61 -27.75 2.30
CA LEU A 122 -7.78 -28.96 1.49
C LEU A 122 -7.32 -30.22 2.21
N THR A 123 -6.15 -30.18 2.86
CA THR A 123 -5.63 -31.32 3.63
C THR A 123 -6.41 -31.58 4.92
N GLY A 124 -6.98 -30.53 5.53
CA GLY A 124 -7.83 -30.64 6.71
C GLY A 124 -9.19 -31.30 6.47
N ILE A 125 -9.67 -31.34 5.22
CA ILE A 125 -10.92 -32.03 4.85
C ILE A 125 -10.70 -33.55 4.70
N MET A 126 -9.47 -34.02 4.45
CA MET A 126 -9.20 -35.44 4.26
C MET A 126 -9.27 -36.21 5.59
N LYS A 127 -10.06 -37.28 5.64
CA LYS A 127 -10.25 -38.20 6.81
C LYS A 127 -9.02 -39.07 7.13
N HIS A 128 -7.81 -38.52 7.09
CA HIS A 128 -6.59 -39.23 7.49
C HIS A 128 -5.83 -38.43 8.54
N THR A 129 -5.32 -39.11 9.58
CA THR A 129 -4.51 -38.51 10.65
C THR A 129 -3.30 -37.74 10.11
N PHE A 130 -2.65 -38.24 9.05
CA PHE A 130 -1.56 -37.55 8.37
C PHE A 130 -2.01 -36.27 7.64
N GLY A 131 -3.26 -36.20 7.19
CA GLY A 131 -3.87 -35.00 6.60
C GLY A 131 -4.01 -33.87 7.62
N PHE A 132 -4.41 -34.19 8.86
CA PHE A 132 -4.52 -33.20 9.94
C PHE A 132 -3.16 -32.71 10.46
N LEU A 133 -2.14 -33.58 10.51
CA LEU A 133 -0.80 -33.16 10.90
C LEU A 133 -0.18 -32.23 9.84
N THR A 134 -0.33 -32.59 8.56
CA THR A 134 0.14 -31.74 7.45
C THR A 134 -0.64 -30.42 7.38
N SER A 135 -1.95 -30.41 7.60
CA SER A 135 -2.74 -29.16 7.65
C SER A 135 -2.26 -28.23 8.75
N THR A 136 -1.93 -28.76 9.93
CA THR A 136 -1.43 -27.95 11.06
C THR A 136 -0.10 -27.29 10.74
N ILE A 137 0.85 -28.02 10.14
CA ILE A 137 2.15 -27.48 9.72
C ILE A 137 1.97 -26.41 8.64
N LEU A 138 1.13 -26.67 7.63
CA LEU A 138 0.87 -25.71 6.56
C LEU A 138 0.15 -24.44 7.07
N ALA A 139 -0.79 -24.59 8.02
CA ALA A 139 -1.46 -23.46 8.65
C ALA A 139 -0.48 -22.63 9.51
N ALA A 140 0.46 -23.28 10.21
CA ALA A 140 1.47 -22.59 11.00
C ALA A 140 2.46 -21.81 10.13
N ILE A 141 2.93 -22.43 9.03
CA ILE A 141 3.80 -21.74 8.06
C ILE A 141 3.03 -20.59 7.41
N GLY A 142 1.77 -20.84 7.00
CA GLY A 142 0.90 -19.82 6.42
C GLY A 142 0.70 -18.62 7.35
N SER A 143 0.50 -18.84 8.65
CA SER A 143 0.26 -17.75 9.61
C SER A 143 1.49 -16.88 9.81
N ILE A 144 2.68 -17.48 9.89
CA ILE A 144 3.96 -16.76 9.99
C ILE A 144 4.18 -15.91 8.73
N MET A 145 3.96 -16.47 7.54
CA MET A 145 4.16 -15.74 6.28
C MET A 145 3.16 -14.58 6.13
N LEU A 146 1.89 -14.79 6.48
CA LEU A 146 0.88 -13.72 6.48
C LEU A 146 1.21 -12.62 7.51
N LEU A 147 1.69 -12.98 8.69
CA LEU A 147 2.12 -12.02 9.72
C LEU A 147 3.27 -11.15 9.22
N ILE A 148 4.32 -11.74 8.63
CA ILE A 148 5.46 -11.00 8.12
C ILE A 148 5.02 -10.09 6.96
N GLY A 149 4.22 -10.61 6.02
CA GLY A 149 3.71 -9.83 4.90
C GLY A 149 2.87 -8.62 5.33
N CYS A 150 1.95 -8.80 6.28
CA CYS A 150 1.13 -7.71 6.84
C CYS A 150 1.98 -6.70 7.64
N ALA A 151 2.96 -7.18 8.41
CA ALA A 151 3.86 -6.32 9.17
C ALA A 151 4.70 -5.42 8.25
N ILE A 152 5.30 -5.97 7.20
CA ILE A 152 6.08 -5.18 6.22
C ILE A 152 5.20 -4.11 5.58
N TRP A 153 4.00 -4.46 5.09
CA TRP A 153 3.07 -3.48 4.53
C TRP A 153 2.67 -2.38 5.52
N THR A 154 2.43 -2.75 6.78
CA THR A 154 2.09 -1.78 7.84
C THR A 154 3.25 -0.80 8.07
N VAL A 155 4.48 -1.29 8.16
CA VAL A 155 5.67 -0.46 8.36
C VAL A 155 5.90 0.46 7.17
N LEU A 156 5.78 -0.04 5.93
CA LEU A 156 5.93 0.78 4.72
C LEU A 156 4.94 1.94 4.71
N ILE A 157 3.66 1.68 4.99
CA ILE A 157 2.65 2.75 5.04
C ILE A 157 2.98 3.74 6.16
N LYS A 158 3.36 3.26 7.35
CA LYS A 158 3.76 4.14 8.46
C LYS A 158 4.98 5.00 8.15
N LYS A 159 5.93 4.49 7.38
CA LYS A 159 7.06 5.28 6.87
C LYS A 159 6.60 6.34 5.88
N THR A 160 5.68 6.02 4.96
CA THR A 160 5.13 7.02 4.04
C THR A 160 4.26 8.08 4.72
N GLN A 161 3.61 7.76 5.84
CA GLN A 161 2.85 8.71 6.64
C GLN A 161 3.71 9.82 7.27
N SER A 162 5.04 9.72 7.23
CA SER A 162 5.91 10.80 7.70
C SER A 162 5.67 12.11 6.92
N VAL A 163 5.22 12.01 5.66
CA VAL A 163 4.93 13.17 4.80
C VAL A 163 3.78 14.02 5.32
N ASN A 164 2.81 13.42 6.03
CA ASN A 164 1.65 14.15 6.57
C ASN A 164 2.06 15.21 7.60
N ASN A 165 3.22 15.04 8.26
CA ASN A 165 3.75 15.98 9.24
C ASN A 165 4.69 17.03 8.62
N LEU A 166 4.90 17.02 7.30
CA LEU A 166 5.75 18.01 6.64
C LEU A 166 5.00 19.34 6.54
N THR A 167 5.58 20.37 7.15
CA THR A 167 5.13 21.76 7.04
C THR A 167 6.11 22.57 6.21
N VAL A 168 5.59 23.39 5.31
CA VAL A 168 6.33 24.21 4.36
C VAL A 168 5.93 25.67 4.49
N GLY A 169 6.84 26.59 4.15
CA GLY A 169 6.63 28.04 4.24
C GLY A 169 7.56 28.74 5.23
N PRO A 170 7.42 30.08 5.40
CA PRO A 170 8.25 30.86 6.29
C PRO A 170 8.11 30.41 7.75
N ALA A 171 9.20 30.44 8.52
CA ALA A 171 9.21 30.04 9.94
C ALA A 171 8.18 30.77 10.82
N ALA A 172 7.68 31.93 10.37
CA ALA A 172 6.65 32.72 11.03
C ALA A 172 5.22 32.19 10.84
N ALA A 173 4.95 31.38 9.79
CA ALA A 173 3.63 30.83 9.50
C ALA A 173 3.77 29.50 8.72
N PRO A 174 4.11 28.39 9.40
CA PRO A 174 4.22 27.09 8.75
C PRO A 174 2.86 26.61 8.26
N VAL A 175 2.78 26.22 6.97
CA VAL A 175 1.57 25.67 6.34
C VAL A 175 1.81 24.17 6.09
N PRO A 176 0.87 23.27 6.44
CA PRO A 176 1.02 21.85 6.12
C PRO A 176 1.10 21.64 4.60
N LEU A 177 1.97 20.72 4.16
CA LEU A 177 2.12 20.37 2.75
C LEU A 177 0.84 19.78 2.15
N GLY A 178 -0.08 19.24 2.97
CA GLY A 178 -1.40 18.82 2.52
C GLY A 178 -1.43 17.56 1.64
N ILE A 179 -0.39 16.72 1.74
CA ILE A 179 -0.39 15.34 1.25
C ILE A 179 -0.69 14.44 2.44
N ASP A 180 -1.84 13.78 2.42
CA ASP A 180 -2.26 12.87 3.48
C ASP A 180 -2.25 11.42 3.00
N VAL A 181 -1.36 10.62 3.59
CA VAL A 181 -1.31 9.17 3.38
C VAL A 181 -2.09 8.46 4.47
N THR A 182 -3.04 7.60 4.09
CA THR A 182 -3.86 6.82 5.02
C THR A 182 -3.84 5.33 4.67
N ILE A 183 -4.12 4.49 5.67
CA ILE A 183 -4.15 3.03 5.51
C ILE A 183 -5.52 2.64 4.94
N GLY A 184 -5.52 1.79 3.90
CA GLY A 184 -6.75 1.24 3.32
C GLY A 184 -7.32 0.03 4.07
N ASN A 185 -8.61 -0.23 3.86
CA ASN A 185 -9.35 -1.34 4.51
C ASN A 185 -8.76 -2.73 4.23
N ALA A 186 -8.12 -2.92 3.08
CA ALA A 186 -7.53 -4.20 2.70
C ALA A 186 -6.46 -4.70 3.69
N LEU A 187 -5.71 -3.80 4.33
CA LEU A 187 -4.69 -4.19 5.32
C LEU A 187 -5.33 -4.77 6.58
N TYR A 188 -6.47 -4.22 7.01
CA TYR A 188 -7.23 -4.77 8.14
C TYR A 188 -7.79 -6.16 7.83
N LEU A 189 -8.20 -6.41 6.58
CA LEU A 189 -8.59 -7.75 6.13
C LEU A 189 -7.41 -8.72 6.16
N GLY A 190 -6.20 -8.28 5.82
CA GLY A 190 -4.97 -9.08 5.94
C GLY A 190 -4.68 -9.49 7.39
N TRP A 191 -4.80 -8.56 8.34
CA TRP A 191 -4.68 -8.86 9.77
C TRP A 191 -5.80 -9.80 10.27
N GLY A 192 -7.02 -9.63 9.76
CA GLY A 192 -8.13 -10.55 10.03
C GLY A 192 -7.87 -11.97 9.51
N ALA A 193 -7.28 -12.10 8.32
CA ALA A 193 -6.89 -13.39 7.75
C ALA A 193 -5.82 -14.07 8.61
N PHE A 194 -4.82 -13.33 9.09
CA PHE A 194 -3.83 -13.85 10.03
C PHE A 194 -4.48 -14.35 11.33
N ALA A 195 -5.37 -13.56 11.93
CA ALA A 195 -6.01 -13.90 13.21
C ALA A 195 -6.87 -15.17 13.08
N THR A 196 -7.66 -15.27 12.01
CA THR A 196 -8.52 -16.43 11.74
C THR A 196 -7.70 -17.69 11.43
N LEU A 197 -6.62 -17.58 10.65
CA LEU A 197 -5.73 -18.71 10.40
C LEU A 197 -5.04 -19.20 11.68
N THR A 198 -4.60 -18.27 12.54
CA THR A 198 -4.00 -18.60 13.83
C THR A 198 -5.00 -19.27 14.77
N ALA A 199 -6.24 -18.76 14.82
CA ALA A 199 -7.31 -19.39 15.60
C ALA A 199 -7.64 -20.81 15.11
N SER A 200 -7.54 -21.06 13.80
CA SER A 200 -7.76 -22.39 13.21
C SER A 200 -6.73 -23.44 13.62
N LEU A 201 -5.56 -23.05 14.15
CA LEU A 201 -4.55 -23.99 14.65
C LEU A 201 -5.04 -24.80 15.85
N ILE A 202 -5.92 -24.21 16.68
CA ILE A 202 -6.44 -24.86 17.90
C ILE A 202 -7.24 -26.13 17.56
N PRO A 203 -8.28 -26.09 16.71
CA PRO A 203 -9.01 -27.30 16.35
C PRO A 203 -8.15 -28.32 15.59
N TYR A 204 -7.24 -27.87 14.71
CA TYR A 204 -6.34 -28.80 14.00
C TYR A 204 -5.38 -29.53 14.94
N MET A 205 -4.81 -28.84 15.93
CA MET A 205 -3.99 -29.44 16.98
C MET A 205 -4.80 -30.45 17.81
N ILE A 206 -5.99 -30.07 18.28
CA ILE A 206 -6.82 -30.98 19.10
C ILE A 206 -7.17 -32.24 18.31
N ILE A 207 -7.63 -32.12 17.06
CA ILE A 207 -8.02 -33.28 16.24
C ILE A 207 -6.80 -34.17 15.98
N SER A 208 -5.64 -33.59 15.65
CA SER A 208 -4.42 -34.38 15.40
C SER A 208 -3.95 -35.17 16.65
N CYS A 209 -4.14 -34.62 17.85
CA CYS A 209 -3.75 -35.25 19.12
C CYS A 209 -4.84 -36.16 19.73
N THR A 210 -6.12 -35.97 19.38
CA THR A 210 -7.26 -36.70 19.97
C THR A 210 -7.90 -37.71 19.02
N TYR A 211 -7.50 -37.75 17.75
CA TYR A 211 -7.99 -38.75 16.79
C TYR A 211 -7.56 -40.15 17.22
N ARG A 212 -8.47 -40.85 17.91
CA ARG A 212 -8.60 -42.30 17.90
C ARG A 212 -9.17 -42.68 16.53
N GLY A 213 -8.43 -43.49 15.77
CA GLY A 213 -8.94 -44.10 14.53
C GLY A 213 -10.20 -44.91 14.73
#